data_AF-A0A072NBJ7-F1
#
_entry.id   AF-A0A072NBJ7-F1
#
_cell.length_a   1.000
_cell.length_b   1.000
_cell.length_c   1.000
_cell.angle_alpha   90.00
_cell.angle_beta   90.00
_cell.angle_gamma   90.00
#
_symmetry.space_group_name_H-M   'P 1'
#
loop_
_entity.id
_entity.type
_entity.pdbx_description
1 polymer ?
#
loop_
_entity_poly.entity_id
_entity_poly.type
_entity_poly.pdbx_seq_one_letter_code
_entity_poly.pdbx_strand_id
1 'polypeptide(L)'
;MAITMLDPREVALKTFYESHLYTKLRKLLIVVRIWENLQETSSEFVGVYPFDLDDHVFLSQIEADYELIRSNVLQGRPLSGAMGTYIQPRTKGAGGSAAKTRAFYARASFVRHVIASAEENGQGLVLV
;
A
#
# COMPACT_ATOMS: atom_id res chain seq x y z
N MET A 1 -4.87 1.51 2.06
CA MET A 1 -4.84 2.10 0.70
C MET A 1 -4.48 1.03 -0.31
N ALA A 2 -5.29 0.80 -1.35
CA ALA A 2 -4.91 -0.13 -2.42
C ALA A 2 -3.76 0.46 -3.26
N ILE A 3 -2.76 -0.35 -3.62
CA ILE A 3 -1.57 0.12 -4.37
C ILE A 3 -1.61 -0.41 -5.81
N THR A 4 -1.56 -1.73 -5.96
CA THR A 4 -1.54 -2.39 -7.26
C THR A 4 -2.09 -3.81 -7.15
N MET A 5 -2.45 -4.40 -8.28
CA MET A 5 -2.91 -5.79 -8.34
C MET A 5 -1.80 -6.75 -7.90
N LEU A 6 -2.20 -7.81 -7.21
CA LEU A 6 -1.32 -8.93 -6.87
C LEU A 6 -1.62 -10.03 -7.90
N ASP A 7 -0.82 -10.09 -8.97
CA ASP A 7 -0.83 -11.21 -9.92
C ASP A 7 0.16 -12.27 -9.43
N PRO A 8 -0.30 -13.47 -9.03
CA PRO A 8 0.59 -14.53 -8.56
C PRO A 8 1.71 -14.90 -9.54
N ARG A 9 1.49 -14.76 -10.85
CA ARG A 9 2.52 -15.04 -11.86
C ARG A 9 3.64 -14.01 -11.84
N GLU A 10 3.29 -12.74 -11.70
CA GLU A 10 4.26 -11.64 -11.59
C GLU A 10 5.07 -11.79 -10.30
N VAL A 11 4.39 -12.03 -9.18
CA VAL A 11 5.01 -12.19 -7.87
C VAL A 11 5.95 -13.41 -7.83
N ALA A 12 5.60 -14.51 -8.50
CA ALA A 12 6.47 -15.67 -8.57
C ALA A 12 7.77 -15.39 -9.34
N LEU A 13 7.69 -14.60 -10.42
CA LEU A 13 8.79 -14.38 -11.36
C LEU A 13 9.75 -13.26 -10.95
N LYS A 14 9.29 -12.26 -10.20
CA LYS A 14 10.06 -11.05 -9.92
C LYS A 14 10.50 -10.97 -8.47
N THR A 15 11.69 -10.40 -8.25
CA THR A 15 12.12 -9.95 -6.92
C THR A 15 11.42 -8.65 -6.53
N PHE A 16 11.54 -8.24 -5.27
CA PHE A 16 10.95 -6.99 -4.80
C PHE A 16 11.30 -5.78 -5.69
N TYR A 17 12.59 -5.56 -6.01
CA TYR A 17 13.05 -4.41 -6.79
C TYR A 17 12.62 -4.42 -8.26
N GLU A 18 12.19 -5.56 -8.79
CA GLU A 18 11.67 -5.70 -10.17
C GLU A 18 10.13 -5.62 -10.21
N SER A 19 9.50 -5.68 -9.04
CA SER A 19 8.06 -5.83 -8.90
C SER A 19 7.28 -4.57 -9.29
N HIS A 20 6.02 -4.78 -9.67
CA HIS A 20 5.07 -3.68 -9.83
C HIS A 20 4.79 -2.94 -8.51
N LEU A 21 4.86 -3.64 -7.37
CA LEU A 21 4.69 -3.02 -6.06
C LEU A 21 5.77 -1.96 -5.83
N TYR A 22 7.04 -2.34 -5.94
CA TYR A 22 8.16 -1.43 -5.78
C TYR A 22 8.06 -0.26 -6.75
N THR A 23 7.83 -0.53 -8.04
CA THR A 23 7.70 0.50 -9.08
C THR A 23 6.66 1.57 -8.71
N LYS A 24 5.52 1.16 -8.14
CA LYS A 24 4.44 2.06 -7.72
C LYS A 24 4.74 2.78 -6.41
N LEU A 25 5.48 2.16 -5.49
CA LEU A 25 5.83 2.76 -4.20
C LEU A 25 7.02 3.71 -4.28
N ARG A 26 7.87 3.61 -5.30
CA ARG A 26 9.08 4.45 -5.45
C ARG A 26 8.83 5.93 -5.19
N LYS A 27 7.76 6.47 -5.77
CA LYS A 27 7.34 7.86 -5.61
C LYS A 27 5.82 7.92 -5.53
N LEU A 28 5.29 8.57 -4.50
CA LEU A 28 3.86 8.73 -4.27
C LEU A 28 3.54 10.16 -3.86
N LEU A 29 2.30 10.55 -4.16
CA LEU A 29 1.67 11.71 -3.58
C LEU A 29 0.45 11.24 -2.79
N ILE A 30 0.48 11.37 -1.47
CA ILE A 30 -0.65 11.01 -0.62
C ILE A 30 -1.52 12.25 -0.42
N VAL A 31 -2.73 12.20 -0.99
CA VAL A 31 -3.75 13.22 -0.82
C VAL A 31 -4.67 12.79 0.31
N VAL A 32 -4.77 13.62 1.35
CA VAL A 32 -5.58 13.35 2.54
C VAL A 32 -6.81 14.23 2.51
N ARG A 33 -7.95 13.62 2.81
CA ARG A 33 -9.25 14.28 2.92
C ARG A 33 -9.98 13.80 4.17
N ILE A 34 -10.86 14.62 4.72
CA ILE A 34 -11.83 14.19 5.71
C ILE A 34 -12.93 13.41 4.98
N TRP A 35 -13.22 12.21 5.49
CA TRP A 35 -14.37 11.42 5.08
C TRP A 35 -15.45 11.55 6.13
N GLU A 36 -16.56 12.20 5.79
CA GLU A 36 -17.64 12.49 6.74
C GLU A 36 -18.68 11.36 6.81
N ASN A 37 -19.14 10.87 5.65
CA ASN A 37 -20.23 9.91 5.56
C ASN A 37 -20.23 9.14 4.24
N LEU A 38 -21.06 8.08 4.18
CA LEU A 38 -21.20 7.20 3.01
C LEU A 38 -21.90 7.87 1.82
N GLN A 39 -22.69 8.91 2.04
CA GLN A 39 -23.40 9.63 0.98
C GLN A 39 -22.45 10.54 0.17
N GLU A 40 -21.25 10.81 0.68
CA GLU A 40 -20.24 11.68 0.06
C GLU A 40 -20.78 13.06 -0.35
N THR A 41 -21.64 13.64 0.50
CA THR A 41 -22.23 14.98 0.26
C THR A 41 -21.20 16.10 0.26
N SER A 42 -20.07 15.88 0.92
CA SER A 42 -18.98 16.83 1.14
C SER A 42 -17.68 16.07 1.33
N SER A 43 -16.57 16.72 0.99
CA SER A 43 -15.23 16.25 1.32
C SER A 43 -14.31 17.43 1.52
N GLU A 44 -13.64 17.46 2.66
CA GLU A 44 -12.65 18.49 2.96
C GLU A 44 -11.25 17.98 2.61
N PHE A 45 -10.50 18.76 1.84
CA PHE A 45 -9.10 18.48 1.57
C PHE A 45 -8.26 18.95 2.77
N VAL A 46 -7.42 18.05 3.29
CA VAL A 46 -6.57 18.34 4.46
C VAL A 46 -5.16 18.70 4.02
N GLY A 47 -4.60 17.89 3.12
CA GLY A 47 -3.24 18.11 2.68
C GLY A 47 -2.71 17.10 1.69
N VAL A 48 -1.52 17.41 1.20
CA VAL A 48 -0.76 16.61 0.23
C VAL A 48 0.62 16.33 0.81
N TYR A 49 0.98 15.05 0.88
CA TYR A 49 2.25 14.58 1.43
C TYR A 49 3.03 13.84 0.35
N PRO A 50 4.20 14.34 -0.06
CA PRO A 50 5.09 13.60 -0.94
C PRO A 50 5.70 12.42 -0.19
N PHE A 51 5.99 11.35 -0.91
CA PHE A 51 6.69 10.19 -0.37
C PHE A 51 7.62 9.62 -1.42
N ASP A 52 8.88 9.46 -1.03
CA ASP A 52 9.89 8.74 -1.78
C ASP A 52 10.34 7.53 -0.95
N LEU A 53 10.45 6.38 -1.61
CA LEU A 53 10.84 5.12 -0.96
C LEU A 53 12.37 5.04 -0.81
N ASP A 54 12.95 6.00 -0.08
CA ASP A 54 14.40 6.15 0.07
C ASP A 54 14.86 5.91 1.53
N ASP A 55 13.94 5.86 2.50
CA ASP A 55 14.23 5.47 3.89
C ASP A 55 14.58 3.98 3.98
N HIS A 56 15.82 3.68 4.38
CA HIS A 56 16.36 2.33 4.46
C HIS A 56 15.60 1.38 5.40
N VAL A 57 15.08 1.87 6.53
CA VAL A 57 14.34 1.03 7.48
C VAL A 57 12.97 0.68 6.92
N PHE A 58 12.31 1.68 6.33
CA PHE A 58 10.99 1.52 5.74
C PHE A 58 11.03 0.62 4.49
N LEU A 59 12.02 0.83 3.63
CA LEU A 59 12.28 0.02 2.44
C LEU A 59 12.49 -1.46 2.82
N SER A 60 13.34 -1.72 3.82
CA SER A 60 13.66 -3.08 4.28
C SER A 60 12.42 -3.83 4.79
N GLN A 61 11.53 -3.14 5.53
CA GLN A 61 10.29 -3.78 6.01
C GLN A 61 9.29 -4.04 4.88
N ILE A 62 9.20 -3.16 3.88
CA ILE A 62 8.33 -3.35 2.71
C ILE A 62 8.82 -4.50 1.84
N GLU A 63 10.15 -4.62 1.66
CA GLU A 63 10.78 -5.77 1.01
C GLU A 63 10.45 -7.08 1.75
N ALA A 64 10.60 -7.10 3.08
CA ALA A 64 10.25 -8.26 3.90
C ALA A 64 8.77 -8.65 3.79
N ASP A 65 7.87 -7.66 3.75
CA ASP A 65 6.44 -7.91 3.56
C ASP A 65 6.14 -8.50 2.17
N TYR A 66 6.81 -8.00 1.13
CA TYR A 66 6.70 -8.54 -0.23
C TYR A 66 7.21 -9.99 -0.28
N GLU A 67 8.38 -10.27 0.28
CA GLU A 67 8.97 -11.62 0.24
C GLU A 67 8.17 -12.64 1.07
N LEU A 68 7.54 -12.21 2.18
CA LEU A 68 6.58 -13.05 2.91
C LEU A 68 5.41 -13.46 1.99
N ILE A 69 4.83 -12.51 1.28
CA ILE A 69 3.71 -12.76 0.35
C ILE A 69 4.17 -13.64 -0.81
N ARG A 70 5.34 -13.35 -1.39
CA ARG A 70 5.95 -14.09 -2.49
C ARG A 70 6.25 -15.54 -2.12
N SER A 71 6.86 -15.78 -0.97
CA SER A 71 7.09 -17.13 -0.44
C SER A 71 5.79 -17.93 -0.35
N ASN A 72 4.71 -17.32 0.16
CA ASN A 72 3.42 -18.00 0.22
C ASN A 72 2.82 -18.28 -1.17
N VAL A 73 2.98 -17.37 -2.14
CA VAL A 73 2.58 -17.61 -3.53
C VAL A 73 3.33 -18.80 -4.12
N LEU A 74 4.65 -18.84 -3.97
CA LEU A 74 5.51 -19.93 -4.48
C LEU A 74 5.19 -21.28 -3.86
N GLN A 75 4.81 -21.29 -2.57
CA GLN A 75 4.46 -22.51 -1.85
C GLN A 75 2.98 -22.91 -1.99
N GLY A 76 2.18 -22.16 -2.77
CA GLY A 76 0.75 -22.40 -2.90
C GLY A 76 -0.03 -22.23 -1.58
N ARG A 77 0.52 -21.48 -0.61
CA ARG A 77 -0.10 -21.26 0.69
C ARG A 77 -1.16 -20.16 0.61
N PRO A 78 -2.24 -20.24 1.41
CA PRO A 78 -3.26 -19.21 1.43
C PRO A 78 -2.68 -17.84 1.79
N LEU A 79 -3.10 -16.79 1.08
CA LEU A 79 -2.79 -15.41 1.42
C LEU A 79 -3.82 -14.83 2.39
N SER A 80 -3.35 -14.17 3.45
CA SER A 80 -4.18 -13.59 4.50
C SER A 80 -3.96 -12.09 4.62
N GLY A 81 -5.03 -11.34 4.90
CA GLY A 81 -4.93 -9.92 5.24
C GLY A 81 -4.23 -9.65 6.57
N ALA A 82 -3.85 -10.68 7.33
CA ALA A 82 -3.00 -10.55 8.51
C ALA A 82 -1.50 -10.48 8.17
N MET A 83 -1.10 -10.79 6.93
CA MET A 83 0.30 -10.77 6.51
C MET A 83 0.84 -9.34 6.39
N GLY A 84 2.15 -9.22 6.66
CA GLY A 84 2.96 -8.02 6.52
C GLY A 84 2.65 -6.90 7.52
N THR A 85 3.63 -6.04 7.74
CA THR A 85 3.62 -4.94 8.72
C THR A 85 3.10 -3.64 8.12
N TYR A 86 3.45 -3.37 6.87
CA TYR A 86 3.06 -2.20 6.10
C TYR A 86 2.27 -2.58 4.85
N ILE A 87 2.66 -3.67 4.16
CA ILE A 87 2.00 -4.16 2.96
C ILE A 87 1.29 -5.47 3.25
N GLN A 88 0.03 -5.58 2.82
CA GLN A 88 -0.79 -6.77 3.00
C GLN A 88 -1.50 -7.17 1.71
N PRO A 89 -1.73 -8.48 1.47
CA PRO A 89 -2.59 -8.95 0.39
C PRO A 89 -4.05 -8.89 0.84
N ARG A 90 -4.91 -8.20 0.08
CA ARG A 90 -6.36 -8.19 0.33
C ARG A 90 -7.12 -8.60 -0.91
N THR A 91 -8.28 -9.22 -0.71
CA THR A 91 -9.23 -9.50 -1.79
C THR A 91 -9.75 -8.18 -2.36
N LYS A 92 -9.81 -8.07 -3.69
CA LYS A 92 -10.39 -6.95 -4.43
C LYS A 92 -11.60 -7.47 -5.22
N GLY A 93 -12.78 -6.91 -4.96
CA GLY A 93 -14.04 -7.28 -5.61
C GLY A 93 -15.28 -7.05 -4.74
N ALA A 94 -16.44 -6.89 -5.38
CA ALA A 94 -17.69 -6.41 -4.77
C ALA A 94 -18.49 -7.46 -3.96
N GLY A 95 -17.92 -8.62 -3.63
CA GLY A 95 -18.68 -9.76 -3.11
C GLY A 95 -19.47 -10.49 -4.21
N GLY A 96 -20.19 -11.56 -3.84
CA GLY A 96 -20.98 -12.39 -4.77
C GLY A 96 -20.17 -13.46 -5.53
N SER A 97 -20.52 -13.70 -6.80
CA SER A 97 -19.99 -14.76 -7.69
C SER A 97 -18.76 -14.34 -8.52
N ALA A 98 -18.30 -13.10 -8.41
CA ALA A 98 -17.13 -12.61 -9.14
C ALA A 98 -15.83 -13.30 -8.69
N ALA A 99 -14.89 -13.48 -9.64
CA ALA A 99 -13.58 -14.03 -9.35
C ALA A 99 -12.86 -13.18 -8.29
N LYS A 100 -12.45 -13.81 -7.18
CA LYS A 100 -11.72 -13.15 -6.10
C LYS A 100 -10.30 -12.81 -6.55
N THR A 101 -10.11 -11.60 -7.05
CA THR A 101 -8.76 -11.07 -7.33
C THR A 101 -8.13 -10.53 -6.05
N ARG A 102 -6.81 -10.33 -6.05
CA ARG A 102 -6.09 -9.73 -4.91
C ARG A 102 -5.34 -8.50 -5.35
N ALA A 103 -5.10 -7.62 -4.39
CA ALA A 103 -4.22 -6.46 -4.54
C ALA A 103 -3.30 -6.36 -3.34
N PHE A 104 -2.16 -5.70 -3.54
CA PHE A 104 -1.34 -5.18 -2.46
C PHE A 104 -2.01 -3.93 -1.88
N TYR A 105 -2.15 -3.88 -0.57
CA TYR A 105 -2.68 -2.74 0.16
C TYR A 105 -1.64 -2.26 1.18
N ALA A 106 -1.42 -0.96 1.23
CA ALA A 106 -0.79 -0.32 2.38
C ALA A 106 -1.76 -0.34 3.57
N ARG A 107 -1.24 -0.72 4.73
CA ARG A 107 -1.88 -0.60 6.05
C ARG A 107 -1.98 0.86 6.48
N ALA A 108 -2.84 1.14 7.46
CA ALA A 108 -2.94 2.46 8.05
C ALA A 108 -1.62 2.89 8.71
N SER A 109 -0.85 1.93 9.26
CA SER A 109 0.50 2.17 9.81
C SER A 109 1.46 2.76 8.77
N PHE A 110 1.43 2.25 7.53
CA PHE A 110 2.22 2.80 6.42
C PHE A 110 1.83 4.27 6.18
N VAL A 111 0.53 4.54 6.02
CA VAL A 111 0.05 5.90 5.68
C VAL A 111 0.37 6.89 6.79
N ARG A 112 0.20 6.51 8.06
CA ARG A 112 0.56 7.35 9.21
C ARG A 112 2.04 7.68 9.24
N HIS A 113 2.89 6.70 8.96
CA HIS A 113 4.34 6.91 8.93
C HIS A 113 4.74 7.87 7.81
N VAL A 114 4.16 7.72 6.61
CA VAL A 114 4.41 8.65 5.50
C VAL A 114 4.03 10.08 5.86
N ILE A 115 2.84 10.29 6.44
CA ILE A 115 2.38 11.63 6.84
C ILE A 115 3.31 12.22 7.91
N ALA A 116 3.61 11.46 8.97
CA ALA A 116 4.48 11.93 10.05
C ALA A 116 5.89 12.27 9.55
N SER A 117 6.48 11.44 8.70
CA SER A 117 7.81 11.70 8.13
C SER A 117 7.81 12.94 7.24
N ALA A 118 6.77 13.15 6.44
CA ALA A 118 6.65 14.36 5.63
C ALA A 118 6.54 15.61 6.53
N GLU A 119 5.67 15.59 7.55
CA GLU A 119 5.51 16.68 8.51
C GLU A 119 6.81 17.01 9.26
N GLU A 120 7.53 15.99 9.76
CA GLU A 120 8.82 16.14 10.45
C GLU A 120 9.89 16.79 9.56
N ASN A 121 9.87 16.49 8.26
CA ASN A 121 10.80 17.05 7.28
C ASN A 121 10.35 18.43 6.75
N GLY A 122 9.24 18.99 7.25
CA GLY A 122 8.65 20.22 6.71
C GLY A 122 8.19 20.07 5.26
N GLN A 123 7.88 18.84 4.85
CA GLN A 123 7.40 18.47 3.53
C GLN A 123 5.89 18.25 3.59
N GLY A 124 5.19 18.81 2.60
CA GLY A 124 3.75 18.68 2.47
C GLY A 124 3.05 20.03 2.51
N LEU A 125 1.91 20.07 1.83
CA LEU A 125 1.04 21.24 1.80
C LEU A 125 -0.18 20.91 2.65
N VAL A 126 -0.29 21.55 3.81
CA VAL A 126 -1.45 21.44 4.70
C VAL A 126 -2.27 22.72 4.55
N LEU A 127 -3.57 22.60 4.31
CA LEU A 127 -4.46 23.76 4.43
C LEU A 127 -4.77 23.95 5.92
N VAL A 128 -4.40 25.12 6.43
CA VAL A 128 -4.69 25.58 7.80
C VAL A 128 -6.05 26.26 7.82
#